data_AF-A0A314YK02-F1
#
_entry.id   AF-A0A314YK02-F1
#
_cell.length_a   1.000
_cell.length_b   1.000
_cell.length_c   1.000
_cell.angle_alpha   90.00
_cell.angle_beta   90.00
_cell.angle_gamma   90.00
#
_symmetry.space_group_name_H-M   'P 1'
#
loop_
_entity.id
_entity.type
_entity.pdbx_description
1 polymer ?
#
loop_
_entity_poly.entity_id
_entity_poly.type
_entity_poly.pdbx_seq_one_letter_code
_entity_poly.pdbx_strand_id
1 'polypeptide(L)' 'MSCGLPTFATCHGGPVEIIEHGISGFHIDPYHPDQVAALLVDFFDQCQKDPGYWERISETGLKRSFERFHIF' A
#
# COMPACT_ATOMS: atom_id res chain seq x y z
N MET A 1 -0.98 -6.23 -4.70
CA MET A 1 -1.58 -6.80 -3.48
C MET A 1 -1.69 -8.34 -3.50
N SER A 2 -2.23 -9.00 -4.54
CA SER A 2 -2.41 -10.47 -4.59
C SER A 2 -1.14 -11.34 -4.54
N CYS A 3 0.05 -10.75 -4.77
CA CYS A 3 1.34 -11.44 -4.68
C CYS A 3 2.17 -11.02 -3.46
N GLY A 4 1.59 -10.31 -2.48
CA GLY A 4 2.29 -9.91 -1.25
C GLY A 4 3.30 -8.78 -1.40
N LEU A 5 3.16 -7.95 -2.44
CA LEU A 5 3.97 -6.73 -2.59
C LEU A 5 3.22 -5.51 -2.04
N PRO A 6 3.78 -4.75 -1.08
CA PRO A 6 3.26 -3.45 -0.67
C PRO A 6 3.02 -2.56 -1.89
N THR A 7 1.82 -2.01 -1.99
CA THR A 7 1.35 -1.33 -3.21
C THR A 7 1.14 0.16 -2.93
N PHE A 8 1.72 1.00 -3.80
CA PHE A 8 1.49 2.45 -3.85
C PHE A 8 0.66 2.75 -5.09
N ALA A 9 -0.56 3.25 -4.94
CA ALA A 9 -1.45 3.51 -6.07
C ALA A 9 -2.03 4.92 -6.02
N THR A 10 -2.37 5.45 -7.19
CA THR A 10 -2.93 6.80 -7.31
C THR A 10 -4.21 6.96 -6.48
N CYS A 11 -4.37 8.12 -5.84
CA CYS A 11 -5.60 8.53 -5.16
C CYS A 11 -6.74 8.93 -6.13
N HIS A 12 -6.55 8.73 -7.43
CA HIS A 12 -7.54 9.05 -8.46
C HIS A 12 -8.08 7.76 -9.11
N GLY A 13 -9.40 7.55 -9.04
CA GLY A 13 -10.09 6.43 -9.70
C GLY A 13 -10.23 5.18 -8.83
N GLY A 14 -10.41 4.03 -9.50
CA GLY A 14 -10.75 2.73 -8.87
C GLY A 14 -9.85 2.23 -7.72
N PRO A 15 -8.53 2.53 -7.64
CA PRO A 15 -7.68 2.06 -6.56
C PRO A 15 -8.03 2.60 -5.17
N VAL A 16 -8.69 3.77 -5.08
CA VAL A 16 -9.06 4.43 -3.81
C VAL A 16 -9.96 3.57 -2.93
N GLU A 17 -10.83 2.80 -3.56
CA GLU A 17 -11.77 1.96 -2.81
C GLU A 17 -11.13 0.68 -2.27
N ILE A 18 -9.94 0.33 -2.78
CA ILE A 18 -9.26 -0.93 -2.52
C ILE A 18 -8.23 -0.77 -1.42
N ILE A 19 -7.45 0.31 -1.46
CA ILE A 19 -6.37 0.57 -0.51
C ILE A 19 -6.89 1.34 0.69
N GLU A 20 -6.57 0.84 1.87
CA GLU A 20 -6.68 1.61 3.10
C GLU A 20 -5.30 2.16 3.42
N HIS A 21 -5.16 3.48 3.30
CA HIS A 21 -3.86 4.16 3.37
C HIS A 21 -3.14 3.86 4.69
N GLY A 22 -1.91 3.35 4.60
CA GLY A 22 -1.08 2.97 5.75
C GLY A 22 -1.45 1.64 6.40
N ILE A 23 -2.50 0.97 5.93
CA ILE A 23 -2.94 -0.32 6.44
C ILE A 23 -2.70 -1.41 5.39
N SER A 24 -3.38 -1.36 4.24
CA SER A 24 -3.29 -2.39 3.19
C SER A 24 -2.47 -1.94 1.96
N GLY A 25 -1.96 -0.72 1.99
CA GLY A 25 -1.18 -0.08 0.94
C GLY A 25 -1.15 1.44 1.13
N PHE A 26 -0.71 2.17 0.11
CA PHE A 26 -0.58 3.61 0.19
C PHE A 26 -1.20 4.31 -1.02
N HIS A 27 -1.92 5.39 -0.73
CA HIS A 27 -2.34 6.33 -1.76
C HIS A 27 -1.21 7.31 -2.07
N ILE A 28 -0.95 7.52 -3.35
CA ILE A 28 -0.01 8.52 -3.86
C ILE A 28 -0.78 9.52 -4.72
N ASP A 29 -0.40 10.80 -4.65
CA ASP A 29 -0.90 11.80 -5.58
C ASP A 29 0.15 12.03 -6.69
N PRO A 30 -0.11 11.63 -7.94
CA PRO A 30 0.84 11.80 -9.03
C PRO A 30 1.16 13.27 -9.35
N TYR A 31 0.32 14.22 -8.93
CA TYR A 31 0.57 15.65 -9.12
C TYR A 31 1.50 16.27 -8.07
N HIS A 32 1.83 15.51 -7.02
CA HIS A 32 2.68 15.95 -5.92
C HIS A 32 3.88 14.99 -5.73
N PRO A 33 4.84 14.96 -6.68
CA PRO A 33 5.94 13.99 -6.69
C PRO A 33 6.83 14.05 -5.44
N ASP A 34 7.01 15.24 -4.85
CA ASP A 34 7.79 15.40 -3.61
C ASP A 34 7.14 14.68 -2.43
N GLN A 35 5.80 14.67 -2.36
CA GLN A 35 5.06 13.95 -1.33
C GLN A 35 5.15 12.44 -1.54
N VAL A 36 5.13 11.99 -2.80
CA VAL A 36 5.34 10.58 -3.14
C VAL A 36 6.73 10.12 -2.73
N ALA A 37 7.76 10.92 -3.02
CA ALA A 37 9.13 10.61 -2.63
C ALA A 37 9.29 10.54 -1.10
N ALA A 38 8.73 11.52 -0.37
CA ALA A 38 8.75 11.52 1.09
C ALA A 38 8.07 10.27 1.66
N LEU A 39 6.90 9.90 1.14
CA LEU A 39 6.16 8.71 1.57
C LEU A 39 6.95 7.41 1.33
N LEU A 40 7.65 7.30 0.20
CA LEU A 40 8.51 6.15 -0.08
C LEU A 40 9.69 6.07 0.90
N VAL A 41 10.35 7.19 1.18
CA VAL A 41 11.45 7.27 2.14
C VAL A 41 10.97 6.85 3.52
N ASP A 42 9.86 7.41 3.99
CA ASP A 42 9.27 7.08 5.28
C ASP A 42 8.92 5.60 5.37
N PHE A 43 8.33 5.02 4.31
CA PHE A 43 8.01 3.59 4.27
C PHE A 43 9.26 2.72 4.45
N PHE A 44 10.34 2.99 3.70
CA PHE A 44 11.57 2.20 3.82
C PHE A 44 12.31 2.43 5.15
N ASP A 45 12.21 3.62 5.73
CA ASP A 45 12.73 3.89 7.07
C ASP A 45 11.97 3.10 8.15
N GLN A 46 10.62 3.01 8.05
CA GLN A 46 9.83 2.16 8.92
C GLN A 46 10.18 0.67 8.74
N CYS A 47 10.37 0.19 7.51
CA CYS A 47 10.80 -1.19 7.26
C CYS A 47 12.17 -1.51 7.88
N GLN A 48 13.07 -0.53 7.97
CA GLN A 48 14.38 -0.71 8.62
C GLN A 48 14.25 -0.74 10.15
N LYS A 49 13.37 0.09 10.72
CA LYS A 49 13.14 0.17 12.17
C LYS A 49 12.34 -1.02 12.71
N ASP A 50 11.37 -1.48 11.94
CA ASP A 50 10.50 -2.61 12.25
C ASP A 50 10.51 -3.60 11.07
N PRO A 51 11.32 -4.67 11.16
CA PRO A 51 11.38 -5.70 10.12
C PRO A 51 10.02 -6.35 9.80
N GLY A 52 9.06 -6.34 10.76
CA GLY A 52 7.72 -6.87 10.56
C GLY A 52 6.73 -5.90 9.91
N TYR A 53 7.14 -4.66 9.65
CA TYR A 53 6.28 -3.65 9.04
C TYR A 53 5.93 -4.01 7.59
N TRP A 54 6.92 -4.44 6.79
CA TRP A 54 6.70 -4.86 5.40
C TRP A 54 5.70 -6.01 5.30
N GLU A 55 5.91 -7.06 6.11
CA GLU A 55 5.10 -8.27 6.11
C GLU A 55 3.65 -7.94 6.48
N ARG A 56 3.43 -7.09 7.49
CA ARG A 56 2.09 -6.66 7.90
C ARG A 56 1.33 -5.90 6.80
N ILE A 57 2.01 -4.99 6.09
CA ILE A 57 1.40 -4.27 4.95
C ILE A 57 1.11 -5.23 3.78
N SER A 58 1.99 -6.21 3.56
CA SER A 58 1.80 -7.25 2.55
C SER A 58 0.59 -8.15 2.85
N GLU A 59 0.50 -8.68 4.07
CA GLU A 59 -0.56 -9.58 4.51
C GLU A 59 -1.93 -8.90 4.50
N THR A 60 -2.01 -7.67 4.98
CA THR A 60 -3.25 -6.87 4.96
C THR A 60 -3.66 -6.52 3.54
N GLY A 61 -2.69 -6.24 2.66
CA GLY A 61 -2.92 -6.06 1.22
C GLY A 61 -3.47 -7.32 0.54
N LEU A 62 -2.88 -8.48 0.82
CA LEU A 62 -3.35 -9.78 0.35
C LEU A 62 -4.79 -10.04 0.80
N LYS A 63 -5.05 -9.91 2.12
CA LYS A 63 -6.38 -10.12 2.71
C LYS A 63 -7.45 -9.26 2.03
N ARG A 64 -7.16 -7.96 1.83
CA ARG A 64 -8.09 -7.03 1.20
C ARG A 64 -8.35 -7.33 -0.28
N SER A 65 -7.34 -7.82 -1.00
CA SER A 65 -7.55 -8.30 -2.38
C SER A 65 -8.44 -9.53 -2.42
N PHE A 66 -8.26 -10.44 -1.46
CA PHE A 66 -9.09 -11.64 -1.36
C PHE A 66 -10.55 -11.30 -1.02
N GLU A 67 -10.79 -10.43 -0.04
CA GLU A 67 -12.14 -10.03 0.38
C GLU A 67 -12.95 -9.33 -0.73
N ARG A 68 -12.28 -8.57 -1.62
CA ARG A 68 -12.97 -7.68 -2.57
C ARG A 68 -12.97 -8.19 -4.01
N PHE A 69 -12.01 -9.03 -4.39
CA PHE A 69 -11.81 -9.45 -5.79
C PHE A 69 -11.58 -10.95 -5.99
N HIS A 70 -11.45 -11.74 -4.92
CA HIS A 70 -11.40 -13.18 -5.07
C HIS A 70 -12.83 -13.72 -5.09
N ILE A 71 -13.33 -13.81 -6.30
CA ILE A 71 -14.61 -14.43 -6.64
C ILE A 71 -14.27 -15.90 -6.90
N PHE A 72 -14.90 -16.82 -6.17
CA PHE A 72 -15.13 -18.15 -6.74
C PHE A 72 -16.02 -18.03 -7.97
#